data_AF-A0A661Q3Y2-F1
#
_entry.id   AF-A0A661Q3Y2-F1
#
_cell.length_a   1.000
_cell.length_b   1.000
_cell.length_c   1.000
_cell.angle_alpha   90.00
_cell.angle_beta   90.00
_cell.angle_gamma   90.00
#
_symmetry.space_group_name_H-M   'P 1'
#
loop_
_entity.id
_entity.type
_entity.pdbx_description
1 polymer ?
#
loop_
_entity_poly.entity_id
_entity_poly.type
_entity_poly.pdbx_seq_one_letter_code
_entity_poly.pdbx_strand_id
1 'polypeptide(L)'
;VCKAKAFGLVDKASIQGEADERFLDAEVYENDVSGAVAPYVKGNRYLQQMMLLYSGQKFLPGGHSLCPGCGEGIIENLVFAATEMVRLNPRLIADFYRSLPALMTREQGRGLQHMIDHGYNVYTVNATGCAEVSCLSNPYNARVYPSGHYGFGTASAAALGARISLFNAFRNQYLDKLTKVLVFGGDGSFYDIGNQGLNFALGENQDVTWIIYNNEAYMNTGFQKSGASRFGSNRTTSPYGLELQGKDDFHREIVGQAMAIPGVYVARLTLSNPVHAIRILTEAIAYKGPSLIEFFSPCPTGQGMATDNMPIKLSKMMVESRAWTIFTRKPYTRIDLTGNPNPEEIYPKSRKLKGKEVKPAGFRDIVDLLGQFTGDAATIDEIVKVNERQNLYLWSLNQFRAGLRQNPLSEEEIEVLIKDR
;
A
#
# COMPACT_ATOMS: atom_id res chain seq x y z
N VAL A 1 -8.34 20.61 -12.18
CA VAL A 1 -8.73 19.29 -11.65
C VAL A 1 -7.56 18.34 -11.91
N CYS A 2 -6.58 18.26 -11.00
CA CYS A 2 -5.12 18.17 -11.28
C CYS A 2 -4.55 19.54 -11.72
N LYS A 3 -3.68 20.13 -10.90
CA LYS A 3 -3.02 21.42 -11.21
C LYS A 3 -1.87 21.25 -12.22
N ALA A 4 -1.43 20.01 -12.48
CA ALA A 4 -0.35 19.70 -13.41
C ALA A 4 -0.77 19.67 -14.89
N LYS A 5 -1.98 20.14 -15.26
CA LYS A 5 -2.52 20.08 -16.64
C LYS A 5 -2.42 18.68 -17.30
N ALA A 6 -2.44 17.60 -16.53
CA ALA A 6 -2.28 16.23 -17.04
C ALA A 6 -3.36 15.79 -18.07
N PHE A 7 -4.48 16.51 -18.16
CA PHE A 7 -5.55 16.30 -19.14
C PHE A 7 -5.63 17.38 -20.22
N GLY A 8 -4.62 18.25 -20.35
CA GLY A 8 -4.47 19.08 -21.54
C GLY A 8 -4.18 18.16 -22.72
N LEU A 9 -5.21 17.75 -23.44
CA LEU A 9 -5.04 17.00 -24.68
C LEU A 9 -4.28 17.90 -25.66
N VAL A 10 -3.01 17.58 -25.88
CA VAL A 10 -2.20 18.25 -26.90
C VAL A 10 -2.63 17.68 -28.25
N ASP A 11 -3.00 18.56 -29.18
CA ASP A 11 -3.20 18.17 -30.57
C ASP A 11 -1.86 17.68 -31.13
N LYS A 12 -1.75 16.36 -31.35
CA LYS A 12 -0.51 15.72 -31.82
C LYS A 12 -0.06 16.23 -33.19
N ALA A 13 -0.96 16.87 -33.96
CA ALA A 13 -0.60 17.51 -35.23
C ALA A 13 0.08 18.87 -35.06
N SER A 14 0.03 19.46 -33.87
CA SER A 14 0.62 20.78 -33.57
C SER A 14 1.98 20.72 -32.85
N ILE A 15 2.48 19.51 -32.55
CA ILE A 15 3.78 19.32 -31.88
C ILE A 15 4.88 19.32 -32.95
N GLN A 16 5.64 20.42 -33.05
CA GLN A 16 6.83 20.53 -33.89
C GLN A 16 8.10 20.54 -33.03
N GLY A 17 8.87 19.44 -33.09
CA GLY A 17 10.29 19.41 -32.68
C GLY A 17 10.56 18.91 -31.26
N GLU A 18 11.58 18.05 -31.14
CA GLU A 18 12.07 17.37 -29.92
C GLU A 18 12.46 18.30 -28.73
N ALA A 19 12.37 19.63 -28.90
CA ALA A 19 12.71 20.59 -27.85
C ALA A 19 11.58 20.79 -26.81
N ASP A 20 10.32 20.57 -27.20
CA ASP A 20 9.15 20.74 -26.33
C ASP A 20 8.74 19.43 -25.60
N GLU A 21 9.54 18.37 -25.71
CA GLU A 21 9.24 17.01 -25.24
C GLU A 21 9.47 16.74 -23.74
N ARG A 22 9.67 17.77 -22.91
CA ARG A 22 10.01 17.54 -21.50
C ARG A 22 8.84 17.85 -20.58
N PHE A 23 8.33 16.80 -19.92
CA PHE A 23 7.31 16.89 -18.87
C PHE A 23 7.78 17.68 -17.64
N LEU A 24 9.09 17.87 -17.48
CA LEU A 24 9.72 18.63 -16.39
C LEU A 24 10.52 19.79 -16.96
N ASP A 25 10.55 20.90 -16.23
CA ASP A 25 11.36 22.07 -16.58
C ASP A 25 12.83 21.69 -16.82
N ALA A 26 13.48 22.37 -17.75
CA ALA A 26 14.86 22.09 -18.15
C ALA A 26 15.83 22.11 -16.95
N GLU A 27 15.62 23.03 -16.00
CA GLU A 27 16.39 23.13 -14.76
C GLU A 27 16.23 21.89 -13.86
N VAL A 28 15.04 21.27 -13.83
CA VAL A 28 14.78 20.05 -13.06
C VAL A 28 15.43 18.83 -13.73
N TYR A 29 15.45 18.80 -15.06
CA TYR A 29 16.10 17.73 -15.82
C TYR A 29 17.64 17.80 -15.74
N GLU A 30 18.22 19.00 -15.77
CA GLU A 30 19.67 19.18 -15.57
C GLU A 30 20.15 18.70 -14.19
N ASN A 31 19.25 18.72 -13.20
CA ASN A 31 19.49 18.17 -11.87
C ASN A 31 19.14 16.67 -11.74
N ASP A 32 18.56 16.04 -12.78
CA ASP A 32 18.20 14.62 -12.77
C ASP A 32 19.41 13.74 -13.08
N VAL A 33 20.12 13.35 -12.02
CA VAL A 33 21.26 12.42 -12.11
C VAL A 33 20.83 10.95 -12.11
N SER A 34 19.54 10.62 -12.19
CA SER A 34 19.04 9.25 -12.01
C SER A 34 19.67 8.28 -13.01
N GLY A 35 19.83 8.69 -14.27
CA GLY A 35 20.48 7.90 -15.31
C GLY A 35 21.98 7.67 -15.05
N ALA A 36 22.66 8.65 -14.47
CA ALA A 36 24.08 8.53 -14.10
C ALA A 36 24.28 7.66 -12.86
N VAL A 37 23.32 7.66 -11.92
CA VAL A 37 23.42 6.92 -10.66
C VAL A 37 22.90 5.47 -10.80
N ALA A 38 21.97 5.20 -11.71
CA ALA A 38 21.35 3.89 -11.93
C ALA A 38 22.34 2.70 -12.00
N PRO A 39 23.49 2.80 -12.71
CA PRO A 39 24.45 1.69 -12.78
C PRO A 39 25.13 1.37 -11.43
N TYR A 40 25.24 2.37 -10.54
CA TYR A 40 25.95 2.26 -9.27
C TYR A 40 25.04 1.81 -8.12
N VAL A 41 23.71 1.78 -8.32
CA VAL A 41 22.73 1.40 -7.30
C VAL A 41 23.00 0.00 -6.74
N LYS A 42 23.44 -0.96 -7.58
CA LYS A 42 23.77 -2.33 -7.14
C LYS A 42 24.95 -2.40 -6.16
N GLY A 43 25.87 -1.43 -6.19
CA GLY A 43 27.03 -1.38 -5.29
C GLY A 43 26.75 -0.70 -3.94
N ASN A 44 25.61 -0.04 -3.80
CA ASN A 44 25.26 0.71 -2.60
C ASN A 44 24.82 -0.22 -1.46
N ARG A 45 25.07 0.18 -0.21
CA ARG A 45 24.50 -0.53 0.95
C ARG A 45 22.98 -0.45 0.92
N TYR A 46 22.29 -1.45 1.48
CA TYR A 46 20.82 -1.53 1.48
C TYR A 46 20.13 -0.22 1.89
N LEU A 47 20.62 0.46 2.93
CA LEU A 47 20.07 1.74 3.39
C LEU A 47 20.24 2.88 2.36
N GLN A 48 21.32 2.86 1.57
CA GLN A 48 21.57 3.84 0.50
C GLN A 48 20.72 3.54 -0.74
N GLN A 49 20.50 2.27 -1.05
CA GLN A 49 19.53 1.86 -2.08
C GLN A 49 18.11 2.30 -1.68
N MET A 50 17.74 2.11 -0.41
CA MET A 50 16.48 2.62 0.13
C MET A 50 16.40 4.15 0.02
N MET A 51 17.43 4.88 0.42
CA MET A 51 17.48 6.35 0.28
C MET A 51 17.28 6.80 -1.18
N LEU A 52 17.86 6.10 -2.15
CA LEU A 52 17.67 6.34 -3.59
C LEU A 52 16.24 6.07 -4.07
N LEU A 53 15.58 5.02 -3.57
CA LEU A 53 14.15 4.75 -3.82
C LEU A 53 13.24 5.85 -3.29
N TYR A 54 13.66 6.53 -2.20
CA TYR A 54 12.92 7.60 -1.56
C TYR A 54 13.26 9.00 -2.07
N SER A 55 14.49 9.24 -2.55
CA SER A 55 14.93 10.53 -3.08
C SER A 55 14.75 10.65 -4.60
N GLY A 56 14.64 9.53 -5.32
CA GLY A 56 14.44 9.47 -6.75
C GLY A 56 13.19 8.66 -7.08
N GLN A 57 12.02 9.29 -7.00
CA GLN A 57 10.76 8.69 -7.47
C GLN A 57 10.68 8.60 -9.00
N LYS A 58 11.79 8.29 -9.66
CA LYS A 58 11.87 7.96 -11.08
C LYS A 58 12.48 6.58 -11.31
N PHE A 59 12.76 5.84 -10.24
CA PHE A 59 13.36 4.50 -10.29
C PHE A 59 12.34 3.35 -10.33
N LEU A 60 11.11 3.55 -10.82
CA LEU A 60 10.50 2.38 -11.48
C LEU A 60 11.43 2.05 -12.65
N PRO A 61 11.88 0.79 -12.83
CA PRO A 61 12.91 0.50 -13.83
C PRO A 61 12.52 0.80 -15.30
N GLY A 62 11.33 1.35 -15.57
CA GLY A 62 10.92 1.93 -16.86
C GLY A 62 10.57 3.43 -16.87
N GLY A 63 10.72 4.17 -15.76
CA GLY A 63 10.31 5.58 -15.63
C GLY A 63 8.78 5.78 -15.60
N HIS A 64 8.26 6.73 -14.83
CA HIS A 64 6.81 6.92 -14.66
C HIS A 64 6.40 8.39 -14.51
N SER A 65 5.12 8.69 -14.69
CA SER A 65 4.56 10.04 -14.52
C SER A 65 3.79 10.26 -13.20
N LEU A 66 3.95 9.38 -12.20
CA LEU A 66 3.37 9.62 -10.87
C LEU A 66 3.90 10.91 -10.27
N CYS A 67 3.09 11.54 -9.43
CA CYS A 67 3.41 12.80 -8.77
C CYS A 67 4.67 12.67 -7.88
N PRO A 68 5.49 13.74 -7.75
CA PRO A 68 6.52 13.80 -6.72
C PRO A 68 5.92 13.59 -5.32
N GLY A 69 6.56 12.77 -4.51
CA GLY A 69 6.05 12.25 -3.25
C GLY A 69 5.01 11.10 -3.34
N CYS A 70 4.66 10.57 -4.52
CA CYS A 70 3.58 9.58 -4.63
C CYS A 70 3.86 8.30 -3.81
N GLY A 71 2.90 7.92 -2.95
CA GLY A 71 2.98 6.70 -2.17
C GLY A 71 2.93 5.42 -3.02
N GLU A 72 2.15 5.41 -4.10
CA GLU A 72 2.00 4.23 -4.98
C GLU A 72 3.34 3.82 -5.61
N GLY A 73 4.09 4.79 -6.15
CA GLY A 73 5.40 4.51 -6.75
C GLY A 73 6.43 4.00 -5.73
N ILE A 74 6.41 4.51 -4.49
CA ILE A 74 7.25 3.98 -3.41
C ILE A 74 6.87 2.53 -3.11
N ILE A 75 5.57 2.22 -3.01
CA ILE A 75 5.09 0.86 -2.71
C ILE A 75 5.51 -0.11 -3.82
N GLU A 76 5.34 0.27 -5.09
CA GLU A 76 5.78 -0.56 -6.21
C GLU A 76 7.28 -0.86 -6.17
N ASN A 77 8.10 0.12 -5.80
CA ASN A 77 9.53 -0.09 -5.61
C ASN A 77 9.85 -1.06 -4.45
N LEU A 78 9.12 -0.96 -3.32
CA LEU A 78 9.27 -1.91 -2.22
C LEU A 78 8.88 -3.33 -2.64
N VAL A 79 7.79 -3.47 -3.40
CA VAL A 79 7.32 -4.76 -3.93
C VAL A 79 8.30 -5.31 -4.94
N PHE A 80 8.83 -4.49 -5.84
CA PHE A 80 9.89 -4.88 -6.78
C PHE A 80 11.13 -5.40 -6.04
N ALA A 81 11.62 -4.65 -5.06
CA ALA A 81 12.78 -5.05 -4.26
C ALA A 81 12.54 -6.38 -3.54
N ALA A 82 11.40 -6.53 -2.87
CA ALA A 82 11.04 -7.77 -2.19
C ALA A 82 10.89 -8.95 -3.16
N THR A 83 10.31 -8.72 -4.34
CA THR A 83 10.13 -9.73 -5.38
C THR A 83 11.48 -10.22 -5.91
N GLU A 84 12.38 -9.31 -6.24
CA GLU A 84 13.71 -9.67 -6.74
C GLU A 84 14.58 -10.30 -5.65
N MET A 85 14.41 -9.92 -4.37
CA MET A 85 15.07 -10.60 -3.25
C MET A 85 14.66 -12.08 -3.16
N VAL A 86 13.36 -12.38 -3.26
CA VAL A 86 12.88 -13.77 -3.24
C VAL A 86 13.32 -14.53 -4.50
N ARG A 87 13.34 -13.87 -5.67
CA ARG A 87 13.76 -14.47 -6.95
C ARG A 87 15.26 -14.78 -7.00
N LEU A 88 16.10 -13.89 -6.48
CA LEU A 88 17.56 -14.05 -6.41
C LEU A 88 18.01 -14.97 -5.27
N ASN A 89 17.19 -15.11 -4.23
CA ASN A 89 17.44 -16.04 -3.13
C ASN A 89 16.21 -16.90 -2.81
N PRO A 90 15.92 -17.94 -3.63
CA PRO A 90 14.77 -18.81 -3.43
C PRO A 90 14.74 -19.57 -2.10
N ARG A 91 15.87 -19.65 -1.37
CA ARG A 91 15.91 -20.24 -0.02
C ARG A 91 15.04 -19.50 0.98
N LEU A 92 14.77 -18.21 0.76
CA LEU A 92 13.83 -17.42 1.56
C LEU A 92 12.42 -18.03 1.58
N ILE A 93 12.05 -18.71 0.50
CA ILE A 93 10.80 -19.48 0.42
C ILE A 93 10.82 -20.61 1.45
N ALA A 94 11.89 -21.40 1.49
CA ALA A 94 12.03 -22.49 2.46
C ALA A 94 12.03 -22.00 3.91
N ASP A 95 12.75 -20.91 4.18
CA ASP A 95 12.85 -20.32 5.52
C ASP A 95 11.49 -19.83 6.03
N PHE A 96 10.69 -19.20 5.16
CA PHE A 96 9.34 -18.80 5.51
C PHE A 96 8.47 -19.99 5.94
N TYR A 97 8.50 -21.09 5.18
CA TYR A 97 7.70 -22.28 5.47
C TYR A 97 8.13 -23.06 6.72
N ARG A 98 9.36 -22.87 7.24
CA ARG A 98 9.73 -23.39 8.57
C ARG A 98 8.92 -22.76 9.71
N SER A 99 8.38 -21.57 9.49
CA SER A 99 7.65 -20.79 10.51
C SER A 99 6.13 -20.94 10.45
N LEU A 100 5.61 -21.78 9.55
CA LEU A 100 4.16 -21.99 9.37
C LEU A 100 3.76 -23.40 9.82
N PRO A 101 2.69 -23.54 10.63
CA PRO A 101 2.06 -24.84 10.84
C PRO A 101 1.54 -25.36 9.49
N ALA A 102 2.17 -26.42 8.98
CA ALA A 102 1.96 -26.88 7.61
C ALA A 102 0.60 -27.55 7.42
N LEU A 103 -0.32 -26.87 6.74
CA LEU A 103 -1.41 -27.51 5.99
C LEU A 103 -1.01 -27.57 4.51
N MET A 104 0.17 -28.13 4.21
CA MET A 104 0.65 -28.25 2.84
C MET A 104 0.13 -29.53 2.20
N THR A 105 -0.52 -29.41 1.04
CA THR A 105 -0.80 -30.56 0.19
C THR A 105 0.48 -31.07 -0.48
N ARG A 106 0.46 -32.32 -0.96
CA ARG A 106 1.59 -32.91 -1.73
C ARG A 106 1.97 -32.07 -2.94
N GLU A 107 0.97 -31.50 -3.62
CA GLU A 107 1.14 -30.61 -4.77
C GLU A 107 1.73 -29.25 -4.37
N GLN A 108 1.30 -28.70 -3.23
CA GLN A 108 1.90 -27.49 -2.68
C GLN A 108 3.39 -27.69 -2.41
N GLY A 109 3.77 -28.81 -1.79
CA GLY A 109 5.17 -29.19 -1.54
C GLY A 109 6.02 -29.33 -2.80
N ARG A 110 5.54 -30.01 -3.84
CA ARG A 110 6.28 -30.15 -5.12
C ARG A 110 6.55 -28.81 -5.79
N GLY A 111 5.54 -27.96 -5.89
CA GLY A 111 5.75 -26.65 -6.51
C GLY A 111 6.60 -25.71 -5.65
N LEU A 112 6.59 -25.87 -4.32
CA LEU A 112 7.51 -25.15 -3.43
C LEU A 112 8.97 -25.52 -3.76
N GLN A 113 9.25 -26.82 -3.82
CA GLN A 113 10.57 -27.34 -4.15
C GLN A 113 11.02 -26.87 -5.54
N HIS A 114 10.12 -26.92 -6.53
CA HIS A 114 10.41 -26.39 -7.86
C HIS A 114 10.82 -24.91 -7.83
N MET A 115 10.10 -24.06 -7.08
CA MET A 115 10.46 -22.64 -6.96
C MET A 115 11.81 -22.44 -6.26
N ILE A 116 12.17 -23.28 -5.30
CA ILE A 116 13.46 -23.24 -4.62
C ILE A 116 14.60 -23.62 -5.58
N ASP A 117 14.40 -24.67 -6.39
CA ASP A 117 15.44 -25.24 -7.25
C ASP A 117 15.64 -24.45 -8.55
N HIS A 118 14.56 -23.87 -9.10
CA HIS A 118 14.56 -23.27 -10.44
C HIS A 118 14.17 -21.79 -10.46
N GLY A 119 13.76 -21.23 -9.31
CA GLY A 119 13.15 -19.90 -9.22
C GLY A 119 11.72 -19.89 -9.75
N TYR A 120 11.21 -18.69 -10.05
CA TYR A 120 9.85 -18.49 -10.55
C TYR A 120 9.79 -17.28 -11.48
N ASN A 121 8.73 -17.25 -12.31
CA ASN A 121 8.35 -16.11 -13.13
C ASN A 121 7.42 -15.18 -12.35
N VAL A 122 7.33 -13.92 -12.76
CA VAL A 122 6.41 -12.94 -12.16
C VAL A 122 5.46 -12.42 -13.22
N TYR A 123 4.18 -12.37 -12.90
CA TYR A 123 3.14 -11.73 -13.71
C TYR A 123 2.36 -10.76 -12.84
N THR A 124 2.10 -9.56 -13.35
CA THR A 124 1.35 -8.54 -12.60
C THR A 124 0.00 -8.27 -13.23
N VAL A 125 -1.03 -8.13 -12.40
CA VAL A 125 -2.38 -7.74 -12.77
C VAL A 125 -2.67 -6.41 -12.12
N ASN A 126 -3.13 -5.44 -12.90
CA ASN A 126 -3.28 -4.07 -12.44
C ASN A 126 -4.72 -3.61 -12.64
N ALA A 127 -5.40 -3.23 -11.57
CA ALA A 127 -6.73 -2.62 -11.63
C ALA A 127 -6.62 -1.16 -12.09
N THR A 128 -7.54 -0.64 -12.90
CA THR A 128 -7.53 0.79 -13.28
C THR A 128 -7.40 1.72 -12.06
N GLY A 129 -6.36 2.57 -12.06
CA GLY A 129 -6.08 3.54 -11.00
C GLY A 129 -5.01 4.56 -11.38
N CYS A 130 -4.49 5.29 -10.39
CA CYS A 130 -3.44 6.29 -10.57
C CYS A 130 -2.16 5.67 -11.13
N ALA A 131 -1.70 4.56 -10.55
CA ALA A 131 -0.57 3.78 -11.02
C ALA A 131 -0.70 3.42 -12.51
N GLU A 132 -1.86 2.94 -12.95
CA GLU A 132 -2.07 2.45 -14.32
C GLU A 132 -2.06 3.61 -15.30
N VAL A 133 -2.77 4.70 -14.99
CA VAL A 133 -2.76 5.91 -15.84
C VAL A 133 -1.34 6.47 -15.95
N SER A 134 -0.56 6.42 -14.87
CA SER A 134 0.78 7.03 -14.82
C SER A 134 1.92 6.12 -15.30
N CYS A 135 1.69 4.82 -15.37
CA CYS A 135 2.70 3.81 -15.71
C CYS A 135 2.45 3.14 -17.07
N LEU A 136 1.22 3.20 -17.61
CA LEU A 136 0.81 2.50 -18.84
C LEU A 136 0.20 3.43 -19.90
N SER A 137 0.60 4.70 -19.90
CA SER A 137 0.16 5.68 -20.91
C SER A 137 0.83 5.43 -22.26
N ASN A 138 0.09 4.85 -23.21
CA ASN A 138 0.55 4.57 -24.58
C ASN A 138 1.24 5.80 -25.24
N PRO A 139 2.48 5.68 -25.75
CA PRO A 139 3.27 4.46 -26.00
C PRO A 139 4.20 4.01 -24.87
N TYR A 140 4.16 4.67 -23.72
CA TYR A 140 5.08 4.42 -22.62
C TYR A 140 4.57 3.31 -21.69
N ASN A 141 5.51 2.47 -21.26
CA ASN A 141 5.26 1.39 -20.30
C ASN A 141 6.38 1.35 -19.26
N ALA A 142 6.04 1.68 -18.02
CA ALA A 142 6.95 1.68 -16.88
C ALA A 142 7.13 0.30 -16.22
N ARG A 143 6.31 -0.68 -16.61
CA ARG A 143 6.25 -1.99 -15.96
C ARG A 143 7.40 -2.87 -16.42
N VAL A 144 8.10 -3.45 -15.44
CA VAL A 144 9.28 -4.31 -15.65
C VAL A 144 8.89 -5.77 -15.88
N TYR A 145 7.81 -6.19 -15.24
CA TYR A 145 7.28 -7.54 -15.41
C TYR A 145 6.21 -7.55 -16.51
N PRO A 146 5.96 -8.72 -17.13
CA PRO A 146 4.77 -8.89 -17.94
C PRO A 146 3.52 -8.49 -17.13
N SER A 147 2.76 -7.55 -17.67
CA SER A 147 1.65 -6.90 -16.98
C SER A 147 0.38 -6.91 -17.81
N GLY A 148 -0.75 -7.17 -17.16
CA GLY A 148 -2.07 -6.87 -17.69
C GLY A 148 -2.70 -5.70 -16.94
N HIS A 149 -3.35 -4.79 -17.66
CA HIS A 149 -4.25 -3.78 -17.12
C HIS A 149 -5.68 -4.23 -17.36
N TYR A 150 -6.46 -4.32 -16.28
CA TYR A 150 -7.84 -4.80 -16.30
C TYR A 150 -8.79 -3.76 -15.74
N GLY A 151 -10.07 -3.94 -16.05
CA GLY A 151 -11.15 -3.08 -15.58
C GLY A 151 -11.14 -2.90 -14.06
N PHE A 152 -11.63 -1.75 -13.61
CA PHE A 152 -11.49 -1.26 -12.23
C PHE A 152 -11.96 -2.26 -11.17
N GLY A 153 -13.03 -3.03 -11.43
CA GLY A 153 -13.56 -4.05 -10.51
C GLY A 153 -13.19 -5.50 -10.86
N THR A 154 -12.41 -5.75 -11.92
CA THR A 154 -12.20 -7.10 -12.46
C THR A 154 -10.81 -7.67 -12.25
N ALA A 155 -9.90 -6.91 -11.62
CA ALA A 155 -8.52 -7.34 -11.39
C ALA A 155 -8.39 -8.66 -10.62
N SER A 156 -9.19 -8.89 -9.58
CA SER A 156 -9.16 -10.16 -8.82
C SER A 156 -9.60 -11.36 -9.67
N ALA A 157 -10.62 -11.21 -10.52
CA ALA A 157 -11.06 -12.26 -11.44
C ALA A 157 -9.99 -12.55 -12.50
N ALA A 158 -9.40 -11.50 -13.07
CA ALA A 158 -8.29 -11.60 -14.01
C ALA A 158 -7.07 -12.31 -13.38
N ALA A 159 -6.76 -12.01 -12.11
CA ALA A 159 -5.66 -12.64 -11.38
C ALA A 159 -5.86 -14.14 -11.18
N LEU A 160 -7.07 -14.57 -10.81
CA LEU A 160 -7.39 -16.01 -10.74
C LEU A 160 -7.23 -16.69 -12.09
N GLY A 161 -7.80 -16.10 -13.15
CA GLY A 161 -7.70 -16.63 -14.50
C GLY A 161 -6.24 -16.74 -14.97
N ALA A 162 -5.45 -15.69 -14.74
CA ALA A 162 -4.01 -15.69 -15.04
C ALA A 162 -3.28 -16.77 -14.24
N ARG A 163 -3.52 -16.86 -12.94
CA ARG A 163 -2.86 -17.85 -12.08
C ARG A 163 -3.17 -19.30 -12.48
N ILE A 164 -4.42 -19.59 -12.84
CA ILE A 164 -4.83 -20.92 -13.30
C ILE A 164 -4.20 -21.22 -14.68
N SER A 165 -4.28 -20.27 -15.60
CA SER A 165 -3.74 -20.40 -16.96
C SER A 165 -2.22 -20.64 -16.95
N LEU A 166 -1.47 -19.81 -16.21
CA LEU A 166 -0.01 -19.91 -16.10
C LEU A 166 0.43 -21.22 -15.45
N PHE A 167 -0.34 -21.73 -14.49
CA PHE A 167 -0.07 -23.03 -13.90
C PHE A 167 -0.33 -24.19 -14.86
N ASN A 168 -1.40 -24.13 -15.65
CA ASN A 168 -1.65 -25.12 -16.70
C ASN A 168 -0.58 -25.06 -17.79
N ALA A 169 -0.11 -23.87 -18.16
CA ALA A 169 1.00 -23.69 -19.10
C ALA A 169 2.28 -24.35 -18.58
N PHE A 170 2.62 -24.14 -17.30
CA PHE A 170 3.74 -24.84 -16.65
C PHE A 170 3.53 -26.37 -16.64
N ARG A 171 2.34 -26.84 -16.24
CA ARG A 171 2.04 -28.29 -16.14
C ARG A 171 2.09 -28.98 -17.51
N ASN A 172 1.74 -28.26 -18.57
CA ASN A 172 1.80 -28.72 -19.96
C ASN A 172 3.15 -28.38 -20.64
N GLN A 173 4.17 -27.97 -19.88
CA GLN A 173 5.53 -27.70 -20.35
C GLN A 173 5.67 -26.56 -21.37
N TYR A 174 4.69 -25.66 -21.45
CA TYR A 174 4.81 -24.38 -22.18
C TYR A 174 5.59 -23.32 -21.39
N LEU A 175 5.70 -23.49 -20.08
CA LEU A 175 6.58 -22.70 -19.21
C LEU A 175 7.52 -23.64 -18.46
N ASP A 176 8.77 -23.23 -18.30
CA ASP A 176 9.81 -23.94 -17.55
C ASP A 176 9.70 -23.71 -16.03
N LYS A 177 9.04 -22.62 -15.62
CA LYS A 177 8.91 -22.19 -14.22
C LYS A 177 7.48 -21.86 -13.84
N LEU A 178 7.15 -22.12 -12.57
CA LEU A 178 5.94 -21.61 -11.94
C LEU A 178 5.94 -20.07 -11.92
N THR A 179 4.75 -19.48 -11.97
CA THR A 179 4.58 -18.03 -12.00
C THR A 179 3.86 -17.52 -10.75
N LYS A 180 4.45 -16.52 -10.08
CA LYS A 180 3.82 -15.73 -9.02
C LYS A 180 2.97 -14.63 -9.65
N VAL A 181 1.72 -14.49 -9.20
CA VAL A 181 0.81 -13.45 -9.67
C VAL A 181 0.67 -12.37 -8.60
N LEU A 182 1.06 -11.15 -8.93
CA LEU A 182 0.92 -9.97 -8.07
C LEU A 182 -0.20 -9.09 -8.61
N VAL A 183 -1.09 -8.62 -7.76
CA VAL A 183 -2.23 -7.79 -8.13
C VAL A 183 -2.08 -6.42 -7.48
N PHE A 184 -2.16 -5.36 -8.25
CA PHE A 184 -2.08 -3.99 -7.76
C PHE A 184 -3.40 -3.26 -7.99
N GLY A 185 -3.74 -2.35 -7.08
CA GLY A 185 -4.90 -1.49 -7.22
C GLY A 185 -5.10 -0.58 -6.01
N GLY A 186 -5.75 0.56 -6.25
CA GLY A 186 -6.11 1.50 -5.19
C GLY A 186 -7.27 1.01 -4.32
N ASP A 187 -7.53 1.72 -3.23
CA ASP A 187 -8.62 1.41 -2.30
C ASP A 187 -9.96 1.32 -3.03
N GLY A 188 -10.27 2.22 -3.98
CA GLY A 188 -11.52 2.16 -4.73
C GLY A 188 -11.77 0.87 -5.51
N SER A 189 -10.71 0.20 -5.97
CA SER A 189 -10.84 -1.08 -6.66
C SER A 189 -11.26 -2.18 -5.69
N PHE A 190 -10.68 -2.22 -4.49
CA PHE A 190 -10.82 -3.37 -3.59
C PHE A 190 -11.79 -3.16 -2.41
N TYR A 191 -11.98 -1.91 -1.99
CA TYR A 191 -12.93 -1.53 -0.94
C TYR A 191 -14.37 -1.44 -1.44
N ASP A 192 -14.53 -1.12 -2.73
CA ASP A 192 -15.82 -0.79 -3.33
C ASP A 192 -16.13 -1.70 -4.52
N ILE A 193 -15.82 -1.28 -5.77
CA ILE A 193 -16.35 -1.92 -6.99
C ILE A 193 -15.90 -3.39 -7.17
N GLY A 194 -14.67 -3.72 -6.78
CA GLY A 194 -14.08 -5.06 -6.90
C GLY A 194 -14.06 -5.86 -5.60
N ASN A 195 -14.71 -5.38 -4.53
CA ASN A 195 -14.69 -6.04 -3.22
C ASN A 195 -15.27 -7.46 -3.28
N GLN A 196 -16.35 -7.67 -4.02
CA GLN A 196 -16.96 -8.99 -4.21
C GLN A 196 -15.99 -9.97 -4.88
N GLY A 197 -15.35 -9.54 -5.98
CA GLY A 197 -14.39 -10.36 -6.72
C GLY A 197 -13.13 -10.66 -5.90
N LEU A 198 -12.67 -9.71 -5.08
CA LEU A 198 -11.58 -9.92 -4.13
C LEU A 198 -11.94 -10.99 -3.10
N ASN A 199 -13.08 -10.88 -2.43
CA ASN A 199 -13.50 -11.85 -1.41
C ASN A 199 -13.63 -13.26 -1.98
N PHE A 200 -14.22 -13.40 -3.17
CA PHE A 200 -14.26 -14.68 -3.87
C PHE A 200 -12.85 -15.21 -4.14
N ALA A 201 -11.96 -14.39 -4.69
CA ALA A 201 -10.61 -14.82 -5.06
C ALA A 201 -9.72 -15.19 -3.87
N LEU A 202 -9.87 -14.51 -2.73
CA LEU A 202 -9.20 -14.89 -1.48
C LEU A 202 -9.67 -16.28 -0.99
N GLY A 203 -10.95 -16.62 -1.20
CA GLY A 203 -11.53 -17.92 -0.83
C GLY A 203 -11.08 -19.10 -1.70
N GLU A 204 -10.66 -18.85 -2.94
CA GLU A 204 -10.18 -19.88 -3.88
C GLU A 204 -8.80 -20.46 -3.52
N ASN A 205 -8.15 -19.91 -2.48
CA ASN A 205 -6.88 -20.37 -1.94
C ASN A 205 -5.76 -20.51 -3.00
N GLN A 206 -5.76 -19.61 -3.98
CA GLN A 206 -4.75 -19.56 -5.04
C GLN A 206 -3.54 -18.72 -4.61
N ASP A 207 -2.37 -19.07 -5.15
CA ASP A 207 -1.11 -18.34 -4.95
C ASP A 207 -1.12 -17.03 -5.74
N VAL A 208 -1.76 -16.03 -5.14
CA VAL A 208 -1.96 -14.67 -5.66
C VAL A 208 -1.74 -13.69 -4.51
N THR A 209 -0.95 -12.66 -4.75
CA THR A 209 -0.69 -11.59 -3.77
C THR A 209 -1.32 -10.29 -4.23
N TRP A 210 -2.28 -9.78 -3.47
CA TRP A 210 -2.90 -8.48 -3.67
C TRP A 210 -2.16 -7.41 -2.86
N ILE A 211 -1.81 -6.31 -3.52
CA ILE A 211 -1.19 -5.11 -2.96
C ILE A 211 -2.16 -3.96 -3.17
N ILE A 212 -2.72 -3.46 -2.07
CA ILE A 212 -3.68 -2.36 -2.05
C ILE A 212 -2.97 -1.06 -1.70
N TYR A 213 -3.13 -0.05 -2.56
CA TYR A 213 -2.80 1.32 -2.24
C TYR A 213 -3.99 1.97 -1.53
N ASN A 214 -3.91 2.12 -0.22
CA ASN A 214 -4.95 2.84 0.53
C ASN A 214 -4.59 4.31 0.60
N ASN A 215 -5.15 5.08 -0.32
CA ASN A 215 -5.00 6.52 -0.39
C ASN A 215 -6.14 7.26 0.34
N GLU A 216 -7.11 6.52 0.88
CA GLU A 216 -8.32 7.01 1.54
C GLU A 216 -9.24 7.83 0.60
N ALA A 217 -9.13 7.67 -0.72
CA ALA A 217 -9.98 8.33 -1.73
C ALA A 217 -9.71 7.78 -3.14
N TYR A 218 -10.61 8.06 -4.09
CA TYR A 218 -10.32 7.81 -5.51
C TYR A 218 -9.49 8.96 -6.05
N MET A 219 -8.17 8.81 -5.99
CA MET A 219 -7.23 9.88 -6.33
C MET A 219 -7.27 10.25 -7.82
N ASN A 220 -7.31 9.25 -8.71
CA ASN A 220 -7.22 9.46 -10.15
C ASN A 220 -8.39 10.28 -10.71
N THR A 221 -9.60 10.01 -10.22
CA THR A 221 -10.83 10.59 -10.75
C THR A 221 -11.20 11.92 -10.10
N GLY A 222 -10.32 12.48 -9.26
CA GLY A 222 -10.54 13.78 -8.63
C GLY A 222 -10.99 13.71 -7.18
N PHE A 223 -10.40 12.84 -6.38
CA PHE A 223 -10.55 12.79 -4.92
C PHE A 223 -11.98 12.51 -4.43
N GLN A 224 -12.65 11.55 -5.08
CA GLN A 224 -13.97 11.06 -4.63
C GLN A 224 -13.88 10.24 -3.34
N LYS A 225 -15.00 10.17 -2.63
CA LYS A 225 -15.19 9.29 -1.47
C LYS A 225 -14.95 7.84 -1.85
N SER A 226 -14.24 7.12 -1.00
CA SER A 226 -14.11 5.66 -1.04
C SER A 226 -14.59 5.00 0.25
N GLY A 227 -14.69 3.67 0.25
CA GLY A 227 -14.83 2.89 1.47
C GLY A 227 -13.67 3.07 2.47
N ALA A 228 -12.50 3.52 2.00
CA ALA A 228 -11.32 3.78 2.82
C ALA A 228 -11.20 5.24 3.29
N SER A 229 -12.04 6.17 2.80
CA SER A 229 -12.07 7.53 3.34
C SER A 229 -12.43 7.53 4.83
N ARG A 230 -12.00 8.56 5.57
CA ARG A 230 -12.28 8.69 7.01
C ARG A 230 -13.56 9.46 7.28
N PHE A 231 -14.15 9.24 8.46
CA PHE A 231 -15.30 10.03 8.91
C PHE A 231 -14.94 11.53 8.91
N GLY A 232 -15.85 12.36 8.42
CA GLY A 232 -15.69 13.81 8.31
C GLY A 232 -14.75 14.29 7.19
N SER A 233 -14.16 13.38 6.41
CA SER A 233 -13.30 13.80 5.30
C SER A 233 -14.11 14.43 4.16
N ASN A 234 -13.67 15.60 3.71
CA ASN A 234 -14.19 16.32 2.57
C ASN A 234 -13.71 15.66 1.27
N ARG A 235 -14.66 15.31 0.39
CA ARG A 235 -14.42 14.62 -0.88
C ARG A 235 -15.31 15.22 -1.96
N THR A 236 -14.95 15.08 -3.23
CA THR A 236 -15.75 15.65 -4.32
C THR A 236 -17.16 15.06 -4.46
N THR A 237 -17.37 13.82 -3.99
CA THR A 237 -18.69 13.15 -3.94
C THR A 237 -19.33 13.13 -2.55
N SER A 238 -18.64 13.65 -1.53
CA SER A 238 -19.19 13.90 -0.20
C SER A 238 -18.59 15.20 0.33
N PRO A 239 -18.96 16.36 -0.27
CA PRO A 239 -18.38 17.64 0.10
C PRO A 239 -18.83 18.04 1.51
N TYR A 240 -18.01 18.85 2.18
CA TYR A 240 -18.45 19.58 3.37
C TYR A 240 -19.23 20.83 2.96
N GLY A 241 -20.41 21.04 3.54
CA GLY A 241 -21.31 22.15 3.22
C GLY A 241 -22.59 22.13 4.07
N LEU A 242 -23.65 22.78 3.57
CA LEU A 242 -24.92 22.89 4.31
C LEU A 242 -25.68 21.56 4.41
N GLU A 243 -25.69 20.76 3.34
CA GLU A 243 -26.44 19.50 3.30
C GLU A 243 -25.60 18.28 3.68
N LEU A 244 -24.29 18.32 3.40
CA LEU A 244 -23.36 17.21 3.60
C LEU A 244 -22.22 17.64 4.52
N GLN A 245 -21.87 16.79 5.48
CA GLN A 245 -20.82 17.07 6.47
C GLN A 245 -19.53 16.29 6.17
N GLY A 246 -19.20 16.12 4.89
CA GLY A 246 -18.15 15.20 4.47
C GLY A 246 -18.63 13.75 4.44
N LYS A 247 -17.69 12.80 4.57
CA LYS A 247 -18.02 11.38 4.71
C LYS A 247 -18.66 11.10 6.07
N ASP A 248 -19.84 10.50 6.03
CA ASP A 248 -20.71 10.20 7.18
C ASP A 248 -20.58 8.74 7.68
N ASP A 249 -19.93 7.86 6.91
CA ASP A 249 -19.63 6.49 7.31
C ASP A 249 -18.18 6.28 7.80
N PHE A 250 -17.93 5.17 8.47
CA PHE A 250 -16.61 4.85 9.03
C PHE A 250 -15.60 4.36 7.98
N HIS A 251 -14.31 4.46 8.31
CA HIS A 251 -13.24 3.82 7.55
C HIS A 251 -13.44 2.30 7.58
N ARG A 252 -13.54 1.64 6.42
CA ARG A 252 -13.68 0.18 6.35
C ARG A 252 -12.33 -0.51 6.59
N GLU A 253 -12.38 -1.76 7.03
CA GLU A 253 -11.19 -2.57 7.33
C GLU A 253 -11.06 -3.74 6.35
N ILE A 254 -10.46 -3.53 5.18
CA ILE A 254 -10.34 -4.58 4.14
C ILE A 254 -9.49 -5.77 4.62
N VAL A 255 -8.43 -5.47 5.37
CA VAL A 255 -7.57 -6.53 5.94
C VAL A 255 -8.31 -7.30 7.03
N GLY A 256 -9.15 -6.62 7.83
CA GLY A 256 -10.04 -7.27 8.78
C GLY A 256 -11.03 -8.23 8.11
N GLN A 257 -11.57 -7.88 6.93
CA GLN A 257 -12.41 -8.78 6.13
C GLN A 257 -11.63 -10.01 5.66
N ALA A 258 -10.45 -9.82 5.06
CA ALA A 258 -9.61 -10.91 4.57
C ALA A 258 -9.12 -11.85 5.70
N MET A 259 -8.91 -11.33 6.90
CA MET A 259 -8.54 -12.14 8.07
C MET A 259 -9.59 -13.19 8.44
N ALA A 260 -10.86 -12.94 8.14
CA ALA A 260 -11.95 -13.88 8.39
C ALA A 260 -11.95 -15.05 7.40
N ILE A 261 -11.28 -14.90 6.25
CA ILE A 261 -11.15 -15.96 5.25
C ILE A 261 -10.00 -16.90 5.66
N PRO A 262 -10.24 -18.22 5.75
CA PRO A 262 -9.20 -19.18 6.12
C PRO A 262 -8.01 -19.17 5.15
N GLY A 263 -6.80 -19.35 5.67
CA GLY A 263 -5.61 -19.52 4.84
C GLY A 263 -5.04 -18.24 4.22
N VAL A 264 -5.63 -17.07 4.45
CA VAL A 264 -5.12 -15.81 3.90
C VAL A 264 -3.97 -15.26 4.75
N TYR A 265 -2.82 -15.00 4.11
CA TYR A 265 -1.77 -14.16 4.69
C TYR A 265 -2.21 -12.71 4.59
N VAL A 266 -2.13 -11.96 5.68
CA VAL A 266 -2.49 -10.55 5.64
C VAL A 266 -1.43 -9.64 6.21
N ALA A 267 -1.34 -8.42 5.70
CA ALA A 267 -0.58 -7.37 6.36
C ALA A 267 -1.15 -5.98 6.07
N ARG A 268 -1.03 -5.09 7.06
CA ARG A 268 -1.13 -3.64 6.92
C ARG A 268 0.25 -3.04 7.12
N LEU A 269 0.72 -2.30 6.14
CA LEU A 269 2.06 -1.73 6.05
C LEU A 269 2.00 -0.21 5.83
N THR A 270 3.15 0.44 5.93
CA THR A 270 3.30 1.89 5.85
C THR A 270 4.64 2.24 5.24
N LEU A 271 4.76 3.44 4.66
CA LEU A 271 6.02 3.94 4.12
C LEU A 271 7.02 4.37 5.20
N SER A 272 6.57 4.50 6.45
CA SER A 272 7.41 4.96 7.56
C SER A 272 8.39 3.90 8.09
N ASN A 273 8.18 2.62 7.76
CA ASN A 273 9.06 1.52 8.16
C ASN A 273 9.37 0.59 6.97
N PRO A 274 10.21 1.05 6.02
CA PRO A 274 10.51 0.29 4.80
C PRO A 274 11.16 -1.07 5.04
N VAL A 275 12.05 -1.16 6.03
CA VAL A 275 12.78 -2.40 6.33
C VAL A 275 11.79 -3.47 6.80
N HIS A 276 10.84 -3.09 7.66
CA HIS A 276 9.74 -3.97 8.04
C HIS A 276 8.86 -4.31 6.83
N ALA A 277 8.50 -3.32 6.01
CA ALA A 277 7.67 -3.54 4.83
C ALA A 277 8.29 -4.54 3.85
N ILE A 278 9.58 -4.42 3.52
CA ILE A 278 10.28 -5.35 2.63
C ILE A 278 10.30 -6.75 3.23
N ARG A 279 10.60 -6.90 4.52
CA ARG A 279 10.56 -8.21 5.20
C ARG A 279 9.18 -8.88 5.04
N ILE A 280 8.11 -8.15 5.33
CA ILE A 280 6.74 -8.67 5.24
C ILE A 280 6.33 -8.96 3.80
N LEU A 281 6.72 -8.12 2.84
CA LEU A 281 6.49 -8.37 1.42
C LEU A 281 7.22 -9.62 0.93
N THR A 282 8.48 -9.83 1.33
CA THR A 282 9.25 -11.04 1.03
C THR A 282 8.52 -12.30 1.54
N GLU A 283 7.99 -12.25 2.77
CA GLU A 283 7.18 -13.35 3.32
C GLU A 283 5.88 -13.58 2.53
N ALA A 284 5.13 -12.52 2.24
CA ALA A 284 3.86 -12.58 1.53
C ALA A 284 3.99 -13.13 0.10
N ILE A 285 5.05 -12.75 -0.61
CA ILE A 285 5.36 -13.22 -1.97
C ILE A 285 5.86 -14.68 -1.93
N ALA A 286 6.62 -15.04 -0.90
CA ALA A 286 7.09 -16.41 -0.71
C ALA A 286 5.94 -17.38 -0.40
N TYR A 287 4.90 -16.92 0.29
CA TYR A 287 3.72 -17.73 0.58
C TYR A 287 3.04 -18.23 -0.72
N LYS A 288 2.73 -19.53 -0.76
CA LYS A 288 2.03 -20.23 -1.84
C LYS A 288 0.56 -20.39 -1.51
N GLY A 289 -0.10 -19.26 -1.31
CA GLY A 289 -1.53 -19.12 -1.02
C GLY A 289 -1.94 -17.65 -1.16
N PRO A 290 -3.19 -17.31 -0.82
CA PRO A 290 -3.69 -15.96 -0.99
C PRO A 290 -3.04 -15.02 0.02
N SER A 291 -2.49 -13.90 -0.46
CA SER A 291 -1.88 -12.85 0.36
C SER A 291 -2.59 -11.51 0.11
N LEU A 292 -3.08 -10.84 1.15
CA LEU A 292 -3.62 -9.48 1.04
C LEU A 292 -2.76 -8.49 1.84
N ILE A 293 -2.10 -7.60 1.13
CA ILE A 293 -1.20 -6.60 1.68
C ILE A 293 -1.79 -5.22 1.41
N GLU A 294 -2.03 -4.46 2.46
CA GLU A 294 -2.51 -3.10 2.36
C GLU A 294 -1.42 -2.13 2.81
N PHE A 295 -1.18 -1.08 2.02
CA PHE A 295 -0.31 0.01 2.39
C PHE A 295 -1.11 1.29 2.59
N PHE A 296 -0.81 2.03 3.65
CA PHE A 296 -1.11 3.45 3.65
C PHE A 296 -0.28 4.13 2.56
N SER A 297 -0.97 4.71 1.59
CA SER A 297 -0.38 5.34 0.41
C SER A 297 -0.72 6.84 0.41
N PRO A 298 0.12 7.69 1.02
CA PRO A 298 -0.07 9.14 0.96
C PRO A 298 -0.15 9.62 -0.50
N CYS A 299 -1.12 10.49 -0.78
CA CYS A 299 -1.25 11.15 -2.09
C CYS A 299 -0.95 12.63 -1.95
N PRO A 300 0.23 13.11 -2.40
CA PRO A 300 0.61 14.52 -2.29
C PRO A 300 -0.43 15.47 -2.87
N THR A 301 -0.90 15.18 -4.08
CA THR A 301 -1.85 16.03 -4.79
C THR A 301 -3.24 16.01 -4.16
N GLY A 302 -3.78 14.82 -3.86
CA GLY A 302 -5.12 14.69 -3.30
C GLY A 302 -5.23 15.24 -1.87
N GLN A 303 -4.22 14.99 -1.04
CA GLN A 303 -4.20 15.39 0.36
C GLN A 303 -3.60 16.79 0.59
N GLY A 304 -3.21 17.49 -0.49
CA GLY A 304 -2.72 18.87 -0.44
C GLY A 304 -1.33 19.05 0.19
N MET A 305 -0.46 18.04 0.10
CA MET A 305 0.89 18.11 0.68
C MET A 305 1.84 18.91 -0.23
N ALA A 306 2.55 19.87 0.36
CA ALA A 306 3.37 20.83 -0.39
C ALA A 306 4.81 20.39 -0.66
N THR A 307 5.33 19.36 0.02
CA THR A 307 6.75 18.94 -0.11
C THR A 307 6.92 17.43 -0.19
N ASP A 308 7.94 16.97 -0.92
CA ASP A 308 8.18 15.55 -1.24
C ASP A 308 8.44 14.65 -0.02
N ASN A 309 8.88 15.22 1.11
CA ASN A 309 9.13 14.48 2.35
C ASN A 309 7.87 14.29 3.23
N MET A 310 6.78 15.01 2.93
CA MET A 310 5.55 14.96 3.70
C MET A 310 4.84 13.60 3.67
N PRO A 311 4.80 12.86 2.56
CA PRO A 311 4.29 11.48 2.51
C PRO A 311 4.86 10.56 3.59
N ILE A 312 6.17 10.56 3.79
CA ILE A 312 6.83 9.71 4.81
C ILE A 312 6.51 10.22 6.21
N LYS A 313 6.52 11.55 6.40
CA LYS A 313 6.16 12.18 7.68
C LYS A 313 4.71 11.85 8.06
N LEU A 314 3.77 12.00 7.12
CA LEU A 314 2.37 11.65 7.31
C LEU A 314 2.21 10.16 7.64
N SER A 315 2.86 9.29 6.86
CA SER A 315 2.85 7.84 7.11
C SER A 315 3.29 7.50 8.55
N LYS A 316 4.25 8.24 9.08
CA LYS A 316 4.72 8.09 10.45
C LYS A 316 3.75 8.66 11.48
N MET A 317 3.19 9.84 11.21
CA MET A 317 2.17 10.46 12.07
C MET A 317 0.94 9.56 12.19
N MET A 318 0.47 8.97 11.10
CA MET A 318 -0.66 8.03 11.07
C MET A 318 -0.44 6.82 11.99
N VAL A 319 0.80 6.31 12.04
CA VAL A 319 1.15 5.19 12.93
C VAL A 319 1.26 5.65 14.38
N GLU A 320 1.88 6.81 14.62
CA GLU A 320 2.05 7.36 15.96
C GLU A 320 0.72 7.72 16.62
N SER A 321 -0.26 8.18 15.83
CA SER A 321 -1.60 8.55 16.30
C SER A 321 -2.55 7.37 16.47
N ARG A 322 -2.14 6.16 16.07
CA ARG A 322 -2.97 4.95 15.93
C ARG A 322 -4.05 5.02 14.84
N ALA A 323 -4.04 6.07 14.01
CA ALA A 323 -4.92 6.14 12.83
C ALA A 323 -4.61 5.06 11.77
N TRP A 324 -3.38 4.57 11.75
CA TRP A 324 -2.96 3.44 10.93
C TRP A 324 -2.19 2.42 11.77
N THR A 325 -2.76 1.24 11.94
CA THR A 325 -2.10 0.16 12.66
C THR A 325 -1.31 -0.74 11.71
N ILE A 326 0.00 -0.84 11.91
CA ILE A 326 0.84 -1.78 11.16
C ILE A 326 0.62 -3.16 11.76
N PHE A 327 0.31 -4.16 10.96
CA PHE A 327 0.29 -5.52 11.47
C PHE A 327 0.50 -6.56 10.38
N THR A 328 0.94 -7.74 10.77
CA THR A 328 0.97 -8.91 9.88
C THR A 328 0.31 -10.09 10.57
N ARG A 329 -0.27 -10.99 9.79
CA ARG A 329 -0.75 -12.28 10.27
C ARG A 329 -0.48 -13.32 9.20
N LYS A 330 0.40 -14.25 9.56
CA LYS A 330 0.54 -15.53 8.88
C LYS A 330 -0.76 -16.34 9.04
N PRO A 331 -1.10 -17.22 8.08
CA PRO A 331 -2.28 -18.08 8.21
C PRO A 331 -2.30 -18.82 9.55
N TYR A 332 -3.46 -18.78 10.22
CA TYR A 332 -3.72 -19.46 11.50
C TYR A 332 -2.82 -19.03 12.68
N THR A 333 -2.05 -17.95 12.56
CA THR A 333 -1.29 -17.37 13.69
C THR A 333 -2.03 -16.20 14.32
N ARG A 334 -1.54 -15.78 15.50
CA ARG A 334 -1.87 -14.47 16.08
C ARG A 334 -1.36 -13.35 15.18
N ILE A 335 -1.93 -12.16 15.36
CA ILE A 335 -1.43 -10.93 14.75
C ILE A 335 -0.08 -10.57 15.38
N ASP A 336 0.86 -10.10 14.56
CA ASP A 336 2.11 -9.47 14.98
C ASP A 336 2.01 -7.94 14.83
N LEU A 337 2.22 -7.23 15.94
CA LEU A 337 2.19 -5.76 16.05
C LEU A 337 3.58 -5.12 16.16
N THR A 338 4.66 -5.88 16.01
CA THR A 338 6.05 -5.42 16.18
C THR A 338 6.46 -4.31 15.20
N GLY A 339 5.71 -4.10 14.12
CA GLY A 339 5.91 -2.99 13.20
C GLY A 339 5.61 -1.62 13.82
N ASN A 340 4.84 -1.56 14.91
CA ASN A 340 4.42 -0.31 15.56
C ASN A 340 5.37 0.12 16.68
N PRO A 341 5.48 1.43 16.95
CA PRO A 341 6.11 1.92 18.18
C PRO A 341 5.27 1.54 19.40
N ASN A 342 5.97 1.04 20.44
CA ASN A 342 5.41 0.65 21.73
C ASN A 342 4.10 -0.16 21.60
N PRO A 343 4.15 -1.40 21.06
CA PRO A 343 2.94 -2.17 20.76
C PRO A 343 2.15 -2.63 21.99
N GLU A 344 2.77 -2.64 23.17
CA GLU A 344 2.13 -2.96 24.45
C GLU A 344 1.38 -1.77 25.05
N GLU A 345 1.69 -0.54 24.61
CA GLU A 345 1.12 0.70 25.13
C GLU A 345 -0.06 1.17 24.27
N ILE A 346 -0.98 1.96 24.84
CA ILE A 346 -2.06 2.59 24.07
C ILE A 346 -1.47 3.59 23.07
N TYR A 347 -0.61 4.48 23.56
CA TYR A 347 0.08 5.47 22.74
C TYR A 347 1.59 5.27 22.80
N PRO A 348 2.32 5.66 21.74
CA PRO A 348 3.77 5.68 21.77
C PRO A 348 4.31 6.65 22.83
N LYS A 349 5.54 6.41 23.30
CA LYS A 349 6.23 7.31 24.24
C LYS A 349 7.03 8.38 23.49
N SER A 350 7.25 9.52 24.13
CA SER A 350 8.23 10.51 23.67
C SER A 350 9.60 9.87 23.46
N ARG A 351 10.33 10.31 22.43
CA ARG A 351 11.70 9.84 22.16
C ARG A 351 12.66 11.02 22.07
N LYS A 352 13.93 10.78 22.39
CA LYS A 352 15.00 11.77 22.17
C LYS A 352 15.65 11.55 20.80
N LEU A 353 15.64 12.58 19.97
CA LEU A 353 16.33 12.61 18.68
C LEU A 353 17.31 13.78 18.66
N LYS A 354 18.62 13.49 18.53
CA LYS A 354 19.69 14.50 18.54
C LYS A 354 19.59 15.49 19.72
N GLY A 355 19.31 14.96 20.91
CA GLY A 355 19.15 15.75 22.14
C GLY A 355 17.82 16.48 22.31
N LYS A 356 16.95 16.50 21.29
CA LYS A 356 15.61 17.10 21.37
C LYS A 356 14.55 16.04 21.68
N GLU A 357 13.63 16.37 22.57
CA GLU A 357 12.44 15.54 22.77
C GLU A 357 11.49 15.69 21.59
N VAL A 358 11.04 14.55 21.05
CA VAL A 358 10.06 14.47 19.97
C VAL A 358 8.85 13.73 20.51
N LYS A 359 7.74 14.45 20.65
CA LYS A 359 6.45 13.89 21.02
C LYS A 359 5.83 13.14 19.83
N PRO A 360 5.13 12.02 20.07
CA PRO A 360 4.38 11.32 19.03
C PRO A 360 3.19 12.16 18.56
N ALA A 361 2.82 12.03 17.29
CA ALA A 361 1.68 12.78 16.73
C ALA A 361 0.32 12.28 17.26
N GLY A 362 -0.60 13.22 17.46
CA GLY A 362 -2.02 13.00 17.64
C GLY A 362 -2.79 12.88 16.34
N PHE A 363 -4.04 12.41 16.41
CA PHE A 363 -4.91 12.45 15.23
C PHE A 363 -5.27 13.90 14.86
N ARG A 364 -5.41 14.77 15.86
CA ARG A 364 -5.57 16.22 15.65
C ARG A 364 -4.45 16.82 14.81
N ASP A 365 -3.18 16.48 15.08
CA ASP A 365 -2.04 16.95 14.29
C ASP A 365 -2.13 16.55 12.81
N ILE A 366 -2.75 15.39 12.53
CA ILE A 366 -2.97 14.90 11.17
C ILE A 366 -4.12 15.68 10.52
N VAL A 367 -5.21 15.88 11.24
CA VAL A 367 -6.36 16.65 10.77
C VAL A 367 -5.95 18.08 10.42
N ASP A 368 -5.16 18.73 11.28
CA ASP A 368 -4.66 20.09 11.04
C ASP A 368 -3.64 20.15 9.90
N LEU A 369 -2.91 19.05 9.67
CA LEU A 369 -1.96 18.96 8.56
C LEU A 369 -2.62 18.74 7.21
N LEU A 370 -3.68 17.92 7.17
CA LEU A 370 -4.31 17.50 5.93
C LEU A 370 -5.38 18.49 5.49
N GLY A 371 -5.33 18.93 4.24
CA GLY A 371 -6.35 19.79 3.64
C GLY A 371 -7.69 19.10 3.35
N GLN A 372 -7.97 17.97 4.01
CA GLN A 372 -9.11 17.10 3.70
C GLN A 372 -10.22 17.12 4.76
N PHE A 373 -10.05 17.86 5.85
CA PHE A 373 -11.08 18.07 6.86
C PHE A 373 -11.48 19.55 6.84
N THR A 374 -12.77 19.83 6.91
CA THR A 374 -13.30 21.20 6.80
C THR A 374 -14.43 21.34 7.80
N GLY A 375 -14.50 22.48 8.48
CA GLY A 375 -15.52 22.75 9.49
C GLY A 375 -15.07 23.82 10.48
N ASP A 376 -16.00 24.24 11.34
CA ASP A 376 -15.64 25.07 12.48
C ASP A 376 -14.94 24.23 13.56
N ALA A 377 -14.48 24.87 14.64
CA ALA A 377 -13.75 24.17 15.70
C ALA A 377 -14.55 23.01 16.31
N ALA A 378 -15.87 23.16 16.49
CA ALA A 378 -16.71 22.12 17.08
C ALA A 378 -16.86 20.91 16.14
N THR A 379 -17.07 21.17 14.84
CA THR A 379 -17.09 20.11 13.82
C THR A 379 -15.76 19.36 13.78
N ILE A 380 -14.63 20.07 13.77
CA ILE A 380 -13.32 19.39 13.72
C ILE A 380 -13.08 18.57 14.99
N ASP A 381 -13.47 19.06 16.16
CA ASP A 381 -13.35 18.32 17.41
C ASP A 381 -14.23 17.05 17.43
N GLU A 382 -15.43 17.10 16.85
CA GLU A 382 -16.26 15.92 16.64
C GLU A 382 -15.57 14.90 15.72
N ILE A 383 -15.09 15.37 14.56
CA ILE A 383 -14.38 14.53 13.58
C ILE A 383 -13.20 13.82 14.24
N VAL A 384 -12.40 14.55 15.03
CA VAL A 384 -11.25 14.00 15.74
C VAL A 384 -11.71 12.93 16.72
N LYS A 385 -12.70 13.22 17.58
CA LYS A 385 -13.21 12.27 18.58
C LYS A 385 -13.76 10.99 17.95
N VAL A 386 -14.58 11.10 16.91
CA VAL A 386 -15.19 9.94 16.24
C VAL A 386 -14.11 9.03 15.63
N ASN A 387 -13.12 9.62 14.95
CA ASN A 387 -12.03 8.84 14.37
C ASN A 387 -11.11 8.25 15.46
N GLU A 388 -10.78 8.99 16.51
CA GLU A 388 -9.94 8.46 17.60
C GLU A 388 -10.61 7.30 18.33
N ARG A 389 -11.93 7.36 18.55
CA ARG A 389 -12.71 6.24 19.09
C ARG A 389 -12.57 4.99 18.22
N GLN A 390 -12.78 5.13 16.91
CA GLN A 390 -12.62 4.02 15.97
C GLN A 390 -11.18 3.46 16.00
N ASN A 391 -10.18 4.34 15.97
CA ASN A 391 -8.77 3.98 15.96
C ASN A 391 -8.36 3.21 17.23
N LEU A 392 -8.80 3.68 18.40
CA LEU A 392 -8.50 3.03 19.69
C LEU A 392 -9.23 1.70 19.86
N TYR A 393 -10.47 1.61 19.38
CA TYR A 393 -11.19 0.34 19.35
C TYR A 393 -10.43 -0.70 18.53
N LEU A 394 -10.04 -0.36 17.30
CA LEU A 394 -9.27 -1.24 16.42
C LEU A 394 -7.89 -1.57 16.98
N TRP A 395 -7.19 -0.59 17.56
CA TRP A 395 -5.89 -0.79 18.21
C TRP A 395 -6.01 -1.81 19.36
N SER A 396 -6.97 -1.60 20.27
CA SER A 396 -7.17 -2.49 21.42
C SER A 396 -7.59 -3.90 21.01
N LEU A 397 -8.46 -4.02 20.00
CA LEU A 397 -8.85 -5.29 19.43
C LEU A 397 -7.67 -6.03 18.80
N ASN A 398 -6.77 -5.31 18.12
CA ASN A 398 -5.57 -5.89 17.57
C ASN A 398 -4.56 -6.29 18.64
N GLN A 399 -4.44 -5.54 19.74
CA GLN A 399 -3.63 -5.94 20.91
C GLN A 399 -4.16 -7.22 21.55
N PHE A 400 -5.49 -7.38 21.65
CA PHE A 400 -6.12 -8.62 22.08
C PHE A 400 -5.81 -9.79 21.12
N ARG A 401 -5.97 -9.59 19.82
CA ARG A 401 -5.66 -10.59 18.78
C ARG A 401 -4.18 -10.97 18.71
N ALA A 402 -3.29 -10.08 19.11
CA ALA A 402 -1.86 -10.33 19.27
C ALA A 402 -1.52 -11.06 20.58
N GLY A 403 -2.44 -11.09 21.55
CA GLY A 403 -2.21 -11.62 22.89
C GLY A 403 -1.39 -10.69 23.80
N LEU A 404 -1.32 -9.39 23.46
CA LEU A 404 -0.69 -8.35 24.28
C LEU A 404 -1.65 -7.82 25.36
N ARG A 405 -2.96 -8.02 25.18
CA ARG A 405 -4.00 -7.69 26.17
C ARG A 405 -5.00 -8.84 26.30
N GLN A 406 -5.56 -9.00 27.50
CA GLN A 406 -6.57 -10.03 27.80
C GLN A 406 -7.97 -9.70 27.24
N ASN A 407 -8.37 -8.43 27.22
CA ASN A 407 -9.65 -7.98 26.66
C ASN A 407 -9.43 -6.68 25.86
N PRO A 408 -10.23 -6.38 24.82
CA PRO A 408 -10.27 -5.03 24.24
C PRO A 408 -10.65 -3.98 25.30
N LEU A 409 -10.36 -2.70 25.01
CA LEU A 409 -10.77 -1.59 25.90
C LEU A 409 -12.31 -1.45 25.92
N SER A 410 -12.87 -1.07 27.06
CA SER A 410 -14.27 -0.68 27.16
C SER A 410 -14.53 0.69 26.52
N GLU A 411 -15.79 1.01 26.26
CA GLU A 411 -16.19 2.32 25.74
C GLU A 411 -15.79 3.44 26.72
N GLU A 412 -16.02 3.24 28.02
CA GLU A 412 -15.66 4.21 29.06
C GLU A 412 -14.15 4.45 29.14
N GLU A 413 -13.35 3.38 29.02
CA GLU A 413 -11.89 3.50 28.99
C GLU A 413 -11.42 4.31 27.78
N ILE A 414 -12.02 4.09 26.60
CA ILE A 414 -11.71 4.83 25.38
C ILE A 414 -12.07 6.32 25.54
N GLU A 415 -13.24 6.63 26.10
CA GLU A 415 -13.67 8.02 26.30
C GLU A 415 -12.77 8.78 27.29
N VAL A 416 -12.31 8.12 28.35
CA VAL A 416 -11.32 8.70 29.29
C VAL A 416 -10.01 8.99 28.57
N LEU A 417 -9.50 8.05 27.78
CA LEU A 417 -8.25 8.22 27.02
C LEU A 417 -8.32 9.36 26.00
N ILE A 418 -9.46 9.53 25.32
CA ILE A 418 -9.67 10.63 24.37
C ILE A 418 -9.76 11.97 25.10
N LYS A 419 -10.37 12.01 26.29
CA LYS A 419 -10.50 13.24 27.08
C LYS A 419 -9.18 13.70 27.69
N ASP A 420 -8.32 12.77 28.08
CA ASP A 420 -7.02 13.06 28.70
C ASP A 420 -5.97 13.55 27.69
N ARG A 421 -6.20 13.29 26.40
CA ARG A 421 -5.33 13.66 25.29
C ARG A 421 -5.65 15.06 24.77
#